data_AF-A0A8T5Q6U0-F1
#
_entry.id   AF-A0A8T5Q6U0-F1
#
_cell.length_a   1.000
_cell.length_b   1.000
_cell.length_c   1.000
_cell.angle_alpha   90.00
_cell.angle_beta   90.00
_cell.angle_gamma   90.00
#
_symmetry.space_group_name_H-M   'P 1'
#
loop_
_entity.id
_entity.type
_entity.pdbx_description
1 polymer ?
#
loop_
_entity_poly.entity_id
_entity_poly.type
_entity_poly.pdbx_seq_one_letter_code
_entity_poly.pdbx_strand_id
1 'polypeptide(L)'
;MAKKKHSKKKRPSRKEKPREEPTKHSSLGTILVVVVVLATLTAFLWLSLKHKTFRLDFGGYNFKILFVERSLAFYLAIFLIALAAIVLFYKIISYVKWKRRLKAIFKGGKAKETKRKAIKKSPVKTEKKTAHKIIRKEGKKEGSFYFSLFLFSFVLFFAALFLRNTPTMVLALLLMFLSLLGYRKLKGYGMPTFIQMFKKGEATSSKKSPRLPKIELGRYETAFDALHKIVEQKGKLKVSVIARYFSVNKKKVEEWASILEEHGLLELYYPPFGEPELRRKKSLGGKTLGNTRTG
;
A
#
# COMPACT_ATOMS: atom_id res chain seq x y z
N MET A 1 15.60 21.48 -69.19
CA MET A 1 15.58 20.82 -67.85
C MET A 1 14.49 21.45 -66.99
N ALA A 2 13.35 20.77 -66.80
CA ALA A 2 12.17 21.31 -66.12
C ALA A 2 12.08 20.85 -64.65
N LYS A 3 12.06 21.81 -63.71
CA LYS A 3 11.92 21.58 -62.25
C LYS A 3 10.45 21.40 -61.87
N LYS A 4 10.07 20.18 -61.47
CA LYS A 4 8.72 19.81 -61.01
C LYS A 4 8.48 20.33 -59.58
N LYS A 5 7.65 21.38 -59.42
CA LYS A 5 7.19 21.89 -58.11
C LYS A 5 6.02 21.03 -57.59
N HIS A 6 6.22 20.32 -56.48
CA HIS A 6 5.12 19.64 -55.77
C HIS A 6 4.45 20.58 -54.77
N SER A 7 3.18 20.92 -55.02
CA SER A 7 2.34 21.71 -54.11
C SER A 7 1.85 20.85 -52.94
N LYS A 8 2.06 21.35 -51.71
CA LYS A 8 1.57 20.73 -50.47
C LYS A 8 0.09 21.03 -50.28
N LYS A 9 -0.75 20.01 -50.46
CA LYS A 9 -2.20 20.03 -50.19
C LYS A 9 -2.44 20.17 -48.67
N LYS A 10 -2.89 21.35 -48.23
CA LYS A 10 -3.36 21.62 -46.85
C LYS A 10 -4.59 20.76 -46.57
N ARG A 11 -4.54 19.94 -45.50
CA ARG A 11 -5.71 19.17 -45.03
C ARG A 11 -6.61 20.04 -44.15
N PRO A 12 -7.94 19.89 -44.23
CA PRO A 12 -8.90 20.70 -43.49
C PRO A 12 -8.90 20.37 -41.99
N SER A 13 -9.08 21.42 -41.18
CA SER A 13 -9.15 21.37 -39.71
C SER A 13 -10.40 20.61 -39.25
N ARG A 14 -10.19 19.52 -38.52
CA ARG A 14 -11.24 18.68 -37.93
C ARG A 14 -11.84 19.40 -36.72
N LYS A 15 -13.09 19.88 -36.82
CA LYS A 15 -13.87 20.44 -35.71
C LYS A 15 -13.98 19.39 -34.59
N GLU A 16 -13.48 19.71 -33.40
CA GLU A 16 -13.60 18.87 -32.21
C GLU A 16 -15.01 18.99 -31.63
N LYS A 17 -15.65 17.85 -31.35
CA LYS A 17 -16.99 17.74 -30.76
C LYS A 17 -16.91 18.09 -29.27
N PRO A 18 -17.82 18.90 -28.70
CA PRO A 18 -17.76 19.30 -27.30
C PRO A 18 -17.87 18.07 -26.38
N ARG A 19 -16.95 17.99 -25.41
CA ARG A 19 -16.93 16.94 -24.38
C ARG A 19 -17.95 17.28 -23.31
N GLU A 20 -18.97 16.44 -23.19
CA GLU A 20 -19.89 16.46 -22.06
C GLU A 20 -19.13 16.13 -20.77
N GLU A 21 -19.22 17.04 -19.78
CA GLU A 21 -18.68 16.83 -18.45
C GLU A 21 -19.51 15.79 -17.68
N PRO A 22 -18.89 14.78 -17.08
CA PRO A 22 -19.61 13.82 -16.26
C PRO A 22 -20.11 14.52 -14.99
N THR A 23 -21.43 14.62 -14.85
CA THR A 23 -22.11 15.18 -13.69
C THR A 23 -21.71 14.42 -12.42
N LYS A 24 -21.17 15.16 -11.44
CA LYS A 24 -20.84 14.69 -10.09
C LYS A 24 -22.14 14.38 -9.33
N HIS A 25 -22.78 13.26 -9.61
CA HIS A 25 -23.85 12.78 -8.72
C HIS A 25 -23.23 12.38 -7.37
N SER A 26 -23.75 13.02 -6.32
CA SER A 26 -23.15 13.11 -5.01
C SER A 26 -23.13 11.75 -4.29
N SER A 27 -21.93 11.28 -3.96
CA SER A 27 -21.72 10.11 -3.10
C SER A 27 -22.31 10.29 -1.69
N LEU A 28 -22.70 11.51 -1.32
CA LEU A 28 -23.29 11.83 -0.02
C LEU A 28 -24.75 11.34 0.09
N GLY A 29 -25.55 11.43 -0.98
CA GLY A 29 -26.93 10.97 -0.95
C GLY A 29 -27.05 9.47 -0.71
N THR A 30 -26.11 8.69 -1.24
CA THR A 30 -26.11 7.23 -1.04
C THR A 30 -25.67 6.81 0.35
N ILE A 31 -24.81 7.59 1.02
CA ILE A 31 -24.42 7.31 2.41
C ILE A 31 -25.59 7.62 3.36
N LEU A 32 -26.29 8.75 3.13
CA LEU A 32 -27.43 9.16 3.95
C LEU A 32 -28.55 8.11 3.93
N VAL A 33 -28.89 7.58 2.75
CA VAL A 33 -29.93 6.53 2.62
C VAL A 33 -29.55 5.27 3.39
N VAL A 34 -28.28 4.86 3.37
CA VAL A 34 -27.83 3.65 4.10
C VAL A 34 -27.90 3.85 5.62
N VAL A 35 -27.54 5.04 6.11
CA VAL A 35 -27.61 5.37 7.54
C VAL A 35 -29.06 5.38 8.04
N VAL A 36 -29.98 5.96 7.27
CA VAL A 36 -31.41 6.01 7.61
C VAL A 36 -32.01 4.60 7.65
N VAL A 37 -31.69 3.74 6.67
CA VAL A 37 -32.19 2.34 6.65
C VAL A 37 -31.63 1.51 7.81
N LEU A 38 -30.37 1.71 8.19
CA LEU A 38 -29.80 1.03 9.36
C LEU A 38 -30.45 1.48 10.67
N ALA A 39 -30.72 2.79 10.82
CA ALA A 39 -31.35 3.35 11.99
C ALA A 39 -32.83 2.88 12.16
N THR A 40 -33.57 2.76 11.05
CA THR A 40 -34.95 2.26 11.11
C THR A 40 -35.00 0.77 11.42
N LEU A 41 -34.08 -0.03 10.89
CA LEU A 41 -33.97 -1.47 11.22
C LEU A 41 -33.60 -1.69 12.68
N THR A 42 -32.63 -0.94 13.24
CA THR A 42 -32.26 -1.08 14.65
C THR A 42 -33.39 -0.63 15.59
N ALA A 43 -34.10 0.45 15.25
CA ALA A 43 -35.27 0.89 16.01
C ALA A 43 -36.40 -0.16 15.99
N PHE A 44 -36.65 -0.79 14.84
CA PHE A 44 -37.67 -1.84 14.70
C PHE A 44 -37.31 -3.10 15.50
N LEU A 45 -36.03 -3.52 15.47
CA LEU A 45 -35.55 -4.62 16.31
C LEU A 45 -35.69 -4.31 17.80
N TRP A 46 -35.37 -3.09 18.22
CA TRP A 46 -35.51 -2.68 19.61
C TRP A 46 -36.96 -2.65 20.07
N LEU A 47 -37.89 -2.20 19.21
CA LEU A 47 -39.32 -2.20 19.49
C LEU A 47 -39.89 -3.63 19.58
N SER A 48 -39.45 -4.52 18.69
CA SER A 48 -39.86 -5.93 18.66
C SER A 48 -39.38 -6.71 19.90
N LEU A 49 -38.22 -6.35 20.45
CA LEU A 49 -37.69 -6.92 21.70
C LEU A 49 -38.46 -6.46 22.95
N LYS A 50 -39.18 -5.35 22.90
CA LYS A 50 -39.82 -4.73 24.07
C LYS A 50 -41.19 -5.32 24.43
N HIS A 51 -41.85 -6.05 23.52
CA HIS A 51 -43.13 -6.69 23.83
C HIS A 51 -42.93 -8.01 24.60
N LYS A 52 -43.35 -7.95 25.88
CA LYS A 52 -43.34 -9.02 26.88
C LYS A 52 -44.25 -10.20 26.49
N THR A 53 -43.73 -11.39 26.78
CA THR A 53 -44.38 -12.70 27.01
C THR A 53 -45.90 -12.75 26.82
N PHE A 54 -46.34 -13.30 25.69
CA PHE A 54 -47.69 -13.82 25.51
C PHE A 54 -47.73 -15.24 26.09
N ARG A 55 -48.51 -15.46 27.16
CA ARG A 55 -48.81 -16.80 27.68
C ARG A 55 -50.12 -17.26 27.06
N LEU A 56 -50.08 -18.34 26.28
CA LEU A 56 -51.26 -19.09 25.85
C LEU A 56 -51.23 -20.42 26.59
N ASP A 57 -52.11 -20.57 27.58
CA ASP A 57 -52.31 -21.83 28.29
C ASP A 57 -53.23 -22.74 27.47
N PHE A 58 -52.66 -23.77 26.85
CA PHE A 58 -53.41 -24.88 26.26
C PHE A 58 -53.18 -26.13 27.11
N GLY A 59 -54.19 -26.49 27.92
CA GLY A 59 -54.48 -27.87 28.34
C GLY A 59 -53.30 -28.71 28.88
N GLY A 60 -52.55 -28.20 29.86
CA GLY A 60 -51.70 -29.02 30.72
C GLY A 60 -50.33 -29.45 30.15
N TYR A 61 -50.01 -29.14 28.89
CA TYR A 61 -48.69 -29.38 28.32
C TYR A 61 -47.86 -28.09 28.27
N ASN A 62 -46.91 -27.95 29.19
CA ASN A 62 -45.93 -26.86 29.24
C ASN A 62 -44.89 -26.99 28.11
N PHE A 63 -45.28 -26.85 26.84
CA PHE A 63 -44.33 -26.80 25.73
C PHE A 63 -43.82 -25.36 25.52
N LYS A 64 -42.56 -25.10 25.91
CA LYS A 64 -41.85 -23.83 25.64
C LYS A 64 -41.55 -23.67 24.14
N ILE A 65 -42.55 -23.34 23.33
CA ILE A 65 -42.41 -23.03 21.89
C ILE A 65 -41.97 -21.56 21.65
N LEU A 66 -41.89 -20.75 22.71
CA LEU A 66 -41.52 -19.32 22.67
C LEU A 66 -40.08 -18.99 22.23
N PHE A 67 -39.20 -19.99 22.06
CA PHE A 67 -37.79 -19.74 21.72
C PHE A 67 -37.52 -19.67 20.21
N VAL A 68 -38.38 -20.29 19.38
CA VAL A 68 -38.08 -20.47 17.94
C VAL A 68 -38.30 -19.19 17.14
N GLU A 69 -39.38 -18.43 17.37
CA GLU A 69 -39.70 -17.25 16.56
C GLU A 69 -38.75 -16.06 16.79
N ARG A 70 -38.32 -15.84 18.03
CA ARG A 70 -37.34 -14.77 18.35
C ARG A 70 -35.97 -15.07 17.75
N SER A 71 -35.63 -16.34 17.60
CA SER A 71 -34.39 -16.74 16.93
C SER A 71 -34.43 -16.41 15.44
N LEU A 72 -35.55 -16.64 14.76
CA LEU A 72 -35.70 -16.41 13.32
C LEU A 72 -35.60 -14.92 12.95
N ALA A 73 -36.25 -14.04 13.70
CA ALA A 73 -36.14 -12.59 13.49
C ALA A 73 -34.70 -12.08 13.69
N PHE A 74 -34.00 -12.60 14.69
CA PHE A 74 -32.61 -12.28 14.95
C PHE A 74 -31.68 -12.74 13.81
N TYR A 75 -31.90 -13.94 13.26
CA TYR A 75 -31.12 -14.45 12.13
C TYR A 75 -31.38 -13.70 10.84
N LEU A 76 -32.64 -13.32 10.59
CA LEU A 76 -33.00 -12.53 9.42
C LEU A 76 -32.33 -11.13 9.49
N ALA A 77 -32.23 -10.54 10.69
CA ALA A 77 -31.50 -9.30 10.90
C ALA A 77 -30.00 -9.43 10.61
N ILE A 78 -29.34 -10.46 11.15
CA ILE A 78 -27.90 -10.73 10.89
C ILE A 78 -27.66 -10.96 9.40
N PHE A 79 -28.54 -11.72 8.74
CA PHE A 79 -28.45 -12.00 7.31
C PHE A 79 -28.55 -10.72 6.47
N LEU A 80 -29.47 -9.82 6.80
CA LEU A 80 -29.60 -8.52 6.13
C LEU A 80 -28.38 -7.63 6.34
N ILE A 81 -27.81 -7.61 7.55
CA ILE A 81 -26.56 -6.88 7.84
C ILE A 81 -25.40 -7.44 7.02
N ALA A 82 -25.29 -8.77 6.91
CA ALA A 82 -24.26 -9.42 6.11
C ALA A 82 -24.41 -9.10 4.61
N LEU A 83 -25.62 -9.14 4.07
CA LEU A 83 -25.89 -8.74 2.68
C LEU A 83 -25.52 -7.28 2.43
N ALA A 84 -25.89 -6.36 3.34
CA ALA A 84 -25.52 -4.95 3.25
C ALA A 84 -24.00 -4.76 3.25
N ALA A 85 -23.27 -5.48 4.11
CA ALA A 85 -21.81 -5.46 4.15
C ALA A 85 -21.17 -5.95 2.84
N ILE A 86 -21.70 -7.04 2.26
CA ILE A 86 -21.26 -7.56 0.96
C ILE A 86 -21.46 -6.52 -0.15
N VAL A 87 -22.63 -5.89 -0.22
CA VAL A 87 -22.92 -4.84 -1.23
C VAL A 87 -21.98 -3.64 -1.06
N LEU A 88 -21.74 -3.18 0.17
CA LEU A 88 -20.78 -2.11 0.46
C LEU A 88 -19.36 -2.51 0.04
N PHE A 89 -18.94 -3.74 0.32
CA PHE A 89 -17.64 -4.26 -0.07
C PHE A 89 -17.45 -4.27 -1.59
N TYR A 90 -18.46 -4.74 -2.34
CA TYR A 90 -18.45 -4.68 -3.81
C TYR A 90 -18.36 -3.24 -4.34
N LYS A 91 -19.09 -2.29 -3.73
CA LYS A 91 -18.98 -0.86 -4.08
C LYS A 91 -17.58 -0.32 -3.80
N ILE A 92 -16.97 -0.66 -2.66
CA ILE A 92 -15.59 -0.23 -2.32
C ILE A 92 -14.59 -0.77 -3.34
N ILE A 93 -14.68 -2.07 -3.68
CA ILE A 93 -13.81 -2.68 -4.70
C ILE A 93 -13.97 -1.98 -6.05
N SER A 94 -15.21 -1.73 -6.47
CA SER A 94 -15.52 -1.03 -7.71
C SER A 94 -14.93 0.38 -7.71
N TYR A 95 -15.09 1.13 -6.61
CA TYR A 95 -14.54 2.47 -6.43
C TYR A 95 -13.00 2.48 -6.51
N VAL A 96 -12.32 1.54 -5.84
CA VAL A 96 -10.86 1.40 -5.90
C VAL A 96 -10.39 1.10 -7.32
N LYS A 97 -11.10 0.23 -8.05
CA LYS A 97 -10.80 -0.12 -9.44
C LYS A 97 -10.97 1.09 -10.38
N TRP A 98 -12.04 1.87 -10.20
CA TRP A 98 -12.28 3.10 -10.94
C TRP A 98 -11.21 4.17 -10.66
N LYS A 99 -10.88 4.40 -9.39
CA LYS A 99 -9.82 5.34 -8.98
C LYS A 99 -8.46 5.00 -9.59
N ARG A 100 -8.13 3.71 -9.71
CA ARG A 100 -6.91 3.25 -10.41
C ARG A 100 -6.93 3.57 -11.90
N ARG A 101 -8.07 3.40 -12.58
CA ARG A 101 -8.24 3.76 -14.00
C ARG A 101 -8.05 5.26 -14.22
N LEU A 102 -8.65 6.10 -13.37
CA LEU A 102 -8.47 7.55 -13.43
C LEU A 102 -7.00 7.96 -13.26
N LYS A 103 -6.30 7.39 -12.27
CA LYS A 103 -4.88 7.71 -12.02
C LYS A 103 -3.98 7.33 -13.21
N ALA A 104 -4.34 6.29 -13.97
CA ALA A 104 -3.62 5.91 -15.19
C ALA A 104 -3.88 6.90 -16.34
N ILE A 105 -5.10 7.40 -16.49
CA ILE A 105 -5.46 8.43 -17.49
C ILE A 105 -4.71 9.74 -17.18
N PHE A 106 -4.73 10.20 -15.93
CA PHE A 106 -4.05 11.43 -15.51
C PHE A 106 -2.51 11.35 -15.61
N LYS A 107 -1.89 10.19 -15.28
CA LYS A 107 -0.44 10.01 -15.46
C LYS A 107 -0.04 9.82 -16.92
N GLY A 108 -0.91 9.23 -17.75
CA GLY A 108 -0.67 9.01 -19.17
C GLY A 108 -0.66 10.31 -19.99
N GLY A 109 -1.47 11.30 -19.60
CA GLY A 109 -1.52 12.61 -20.27
C GLY A 109 -0.18 13.35 -20.22
N LYS A 110 0.44 13.46 -19.02
CA LYS A 110 1.71 14.18 -18.85
C LYS A 110 2.90 13.52 -19.57
N ALA A 111 2.91 12.20 -19.69
CA ALA A 111 4.02 11.47 -20.33
C ALA A 111 3.97 11.48 -21.87
N LYS A 112 2.78 11.64 -22.47
CA LYS A 112 2.66 11.75 -23.94
C LYS A 112 3.11 13.11 -24.46
N GLU A 113 3.01 14.16 -23.66
CA GLU A 113 3.41 15.52 -24.04
C GLU A 113 4.92 15.72 -24.03
N THR A 114 5.64 15.10 -23.07
CA THR A 114 7.11 15.12 -23.04
C THR A 114 7.72 14.27 -24.15
N LYS A 115 7.08 13.15 -24.54
CA LYS A 115 7.56 12.31 -25.65
C LYS A 115 7.36 12.94 -27.03
N ARG A 116 6.34 13.77 -27.23
CA ARG A 116 6.19 14.53 -28.49
C ARG A 116 7.31 15.54 -28.74
N LYS A 117 8.03 15.99 -27.70
CA LYS A 117 9.22 16.84 -27.84
C LYS A 117 10.52 16.05 -28.02
N ALA A 118 10.57 14.78 -27.62
CA ALA A 118 11.77 13.93 -27.72
C ALA A 118 11.83 13.07 -28.99
N ILE A 119 10.69 12.75 -29.62
CA ILE A 119 10.62 11.97 -30.86
C ILE A 119 10.84 12.90 -32.07
N LYS A 120 12.05 13.45 -32.16
CA LYS A 120 12.63 13.94 -33.42
C LYS A 120 14.03 13.38 -33.66
N LYS A 121 14.52 12.46 -32.82
CA LYS A 121 15.81 11.79 -33.02
C LYS A 121 15.67 10.29 -32.79
N SER A 122 15.92 9.56 -33.89
CA SER A 122 16.15 8.11 -34.01
C SER A 122 14.96 7.17 -33.74
N PRO A 123 14.54 6.39 -34.76
CA PRO A 123 13.89 5.10 -34.56
C PRO A 123 14.95 3.99 -34.47
N VAL A 124 14.48 2.77 -34.19
CA VAL A 124 15.15 1.47 -34.31
C VAL A 124 15.64 0.87 -32.97
N LYS A 125 15.06 -0.32 -32.64
CA LYS A 125 15.32 -1.24 -31.52
C LYS A 125 14.56 -1.04 -30.19
N THR A 126 13.22 -0.98 -30.21
CA THR A 126 12.41 -1.32 -29.03
C THR A 126 11.09 -2.00 -29.40
N GLU A 127 11.14 -3.26 -29.85
CA GLU A 127 9.91 -4.04 -30.10
C GLU A 127 9.87 -5.36 -29.31
N LYS A 128 11.01 -5.92 -28.91
CA LYS A 128 11.03 -7.20 -28.15
C LYS A 128 10.74 -7.09 -26.64
N LYS A 129 10.64 -5.89 -26.05
CA LYS A 129 10.41 -5.71 -24.59
C LYS A 129 8.94 -5.57 -24.17
N THR A 130 8.00 -5.46 -25.10
CA THR A 130 6.58 -5.26 -24.81
C THR A 130 5.79 -6.56 -24.63
N ALA A 131 6.15 -7.64 -25.32
CA ALA A 131 5.45 -8.93 -25.22
C ALA A 131 5.56 -9.57 -23.83
N HIS A 132 6.74 -9.52 -23.21
CA HIS A 132 6.96 -10.17 -21.91
C HIS A 132 6.21 -9.51 -20.74
N LYS A 133 5.75 -8.26 -20.91
CA LYS A 133 5.02 -7.50 -19.88
C LYS A 133 3.52 -7.78 -19.86
N ILE A 134 2.95 -8.35 -20.92
CA ILE A 134 1.51 -8.63 -21.03
C ILE A 134 1.18 -9.93 -20.28
N ILE A 135 1.99 -10.99 -20.46
CA ILE A 135 1.79 -12.31 -19.82
C ILE A 135 1.81 -12.21 -18.27
N ARG A 136 2.58 -11.29 -17.70
CA ARG A 136 2.70 -11.15 -16.23
C ARG A 136 1.48 -10.51 -15.54
N LYS A 137 0.49 -10.02 -16.28
CA LYS A 137 -0.67 -9.34 -15.70
C LYS A 137 -1.88 -10.24 -15.44
N GLU A 138 -1.97 -11.40 -16.07
CA GLU A 138 -3.16 -12.26 -15.95
C GLU A 138 -3.17 -13.10 -14.67
N GLY A 139 -2.03 -13.71 -14.30
CA GLY A 139 -1.91 -14.51 -13.06
C GLY A 139 -2.15 -13.74 -11.75
N LYS A 140 -2.22 -12.40 -11.78
CA LYS A 140 -2.49 -11.61 -10.57
C LYS A 140 -3.98 -11.61 -10.17
N LYS A 141 -4.90 -11.96 -11.07
CA LYS A 141 -6.35 -11.94 -10.77
C LYS A 141 -6.79 -13.18 -9.99
N GLU A 142 -6.23 -14.34 -10.28
CA GLU A 142 -6.68 -15.62 -9.72
C GLU A 142 -6.40 -15.76 -8.22
N GLY A 143 -5.23 -15.30 -7.75
CA GLY A 143 -4.91 -15.34 -6.31
C GLY A 143 -5.86 -14.53 -5.42
N SER A 144 -6.52 -13.50 -5.97
CA SER A 144 -7.49 -12.70 -5.20
C SER A 144 -8.82 -13.42 -4.97
N PHE A 145 -9.17 -14.37 -5.83
CA PHE A 145 -10.41 -15.13 -5.73
C PHE A 145 -10.40 -16.09 -4.54
N TYR A 146 -9.37 -16.93 -4.42
CA TYR A 146 -9.23 -17.88 -3.30
C TYR A 146 -9.15 -17.16 -1.94
N PHE A 147 -8.44 -16.05 -1.85
CA PHE A 147 -8.39 -15.26 -0.62
C PHE A 147 -9.78 -14.71 -0.22
N SER A 148 -10.57 -14.26 -1.20
CA SER A 148 -11.94 -13.80 -0.94
C SER A 148 -12.85 -14.96 -0.51
N LEU A 149 -12.69 -16.14 -1.13
CA LEU A 149 -13.41 -17.36 -0.76
C LEU A 149 -13.07 -17.83 0.66
N PHE A 150 -11.79 -17.73 1.05
CA PHE A 150 -11.32 -18.05 2.40
C PHE A 150 -11.93 -17.12 3.46
N LEU A 151 -11.94 -15.82 3.19
CA LEU A 151 -12.56 -14.84 4.09
C LEU A 151 -14.07 -15.10 4.24
N PHE A 152 -14.74 -15.42 3.14
CA PHE A 152 -16.16 -15.73 3.17
C PHE A 152 -16.44 -16.99 4.00
N SER A 153 -15.67 -18.06 3.82
CA SER A 153 -15.81 -19.28 4.62
C SER A 153 -15.53 -19.05 6.11
N PHE A 154 -14.56 -18.17 6.42
CA PHE A 154 -14.27 -17.78 7.79
C PHE A 154 -15.46 -17.07 8.45
N VAL A 155 -16.08 -16.11 7.75
CA VAL A 155 -17.29 -15.42 8.26
C VAL A 155 -18.44 -16.41 8.47
N LEU A 156 -18.65 -17.34 7.52
CA LEU A 156 -19.66 -18.40 7.66
C LEU A 156 -19.41 -19.30 8.88
N PHE A 157 -18.15 -19.64 9.15
CA PHE A 157 -17.79 -20.44 10.31
C PHE A 157 -18.16 -19.74 11.63
N PHE A 158 -17.86 -18.44 11.76
CA PHE A 158 -18.25 -17.69 12.94
C PHE A 158 -19.77 -17.55 13.07
N ALA A 159 -20.47 -17.26 11.97
CA ALA A 159 -21.93 -17.23 11.99
C ALA A 159 -22.50 -18.58 12.47
N ALA A 160 -21.97 -19.69 11.96
CA ALA A 160 -22.34 -21.05 12.36
C ALA A 160 -22.09 -21.32 13.85
N LEU A 161 -20.95 -20.85 14.40
CA LEU A 161 -20.63 -20.91 15.83
C LEU A 161 -21.70 -20.21 16.69
N PHE A 162 -22.10 -18.99 16.31
CA PHE A 162 -23.16 -18.26 17.01
C PHE A 162 -24.53 -18.94 16.90
N LEU A 163 -24.82 -19.54 15.75
CA LEU A 163 -26.05 -20.29 15.47
C LEU A 163 -26.12 -21.66 16.19
N ARG A 164 -25.00 -22.14 16.75
CA ARG A 164 -24.82 -23.53 17.21
C ARG A 164 -25.22 -24.57 16.14
N ASN A 165 -25.06 -24.22 14.87
CA ASN A 165 -25.50 -25.04 13.75
C ASN A 165 -24.32 -25.89 13.25
N THR A 166 -24.18 -27.09 13.81
CA THR A 166 -23.07 -28.02 13.55
C THR A 166 -22.85 -28.36 12.07
N PRO A 167 -23.86 -28.68 11.22
CA PRO A 167 -23.59 -28.99 9.81
C PRO A 167 -23.03 -27.78 9.04
N THR A 168 -23.49 -26.56 9.37
CA THR A 168 -22.94 -25.34 8.74
C THR A 168 -21.49 -25.06 9.16
N MET A 169 -21.09 -25.42 10.39
CA MET A 169 -19.69 -25.33 10.81
C MET A 169 -18.80 -26.27 10.00
N VAL A 170 -19.24 -27.52 9.81
CA VAL A 170 -18.49 -28.53 9.03
C VAL A 170 -18.33 -28.09 7.58
N LEU A 171 -19.41 -27.56 6.96
CA LEU A 171 -19.37 -27.03 5.60
C LEU A 171 -18.40 -25.85 5.46
N ALA A 172 -18.42 -24.92 6.43
CA ALA A 172 -17.53 -23.77 6.42
C ALA A 172 -16.05 -24.17 6.56
N LEU A 173 -15.75 -25.15 7.43
CA LEU A 173 -14.43 -25.75 7.57
C LEU A 173 -13.95 -26.42 6.27
N LEU A 174 -14.83 -27.19 5.62
CA LEU A 174 -14.54 -27.83 4.33
C LEU A 174 -14.19 -26.79 3.24
N LEU A 175 -14.98 -25.72 3.13
CA LEU A 175 -14.75 -24.62 2.21
C LEU A 175 -13.43 -23.90 2.48
N MET A 176 -13.11 -23.68 3.77
CA MET A 176 -11.85 -23.07 4.18
C MET A 176 -10.66 -23.93 3.75
N PHE A 177 -10.76 -25.25 3.92
CA PHE A 177 -9.74 -26.22 3.51
C PHE A 177 -9.56 -26.28 1.98
N LEU A 178 -10.66 -26.31 1.22
CA LEU A 178 -10.64 -26.26 -0.25
C LEU A 178 -9.97 -24.97 -0.76
N SER A 179 -10.25 -23.84 -0.12
CA SER A 179 -9.63 -22.55 -0.47
C SER A 179 -8.11 -22.56 -0.23
N LEU A 180 -7.67 -23.16 0.89
CA LEU A 180 -6.26 -23.36 1.21
C LEU A 180 -5.55 -24.26 0.20
N LEU A 181 -6.18 -25.36 -0.24
CA LEU A 181 -5.63 -26.24 -1.27
C LEU A 181 -5.46 -25.53 -2.62
N GLY A 182 -6.47 -24.75 -3.03
CA GLY A 182 -6.38 -23.90 -4.22
C GLY A 182 -5.21 -22.90 -4.10
N TYR A 183 -5.08 -22.27 -2.94
CA TYR A 183 -3.98 -21.35 -2.67
C TYR A 183 -2.60 -22.02 -2.70
N ARG A 184 -2.46 -23.26 -2.21
CA ARG A 184 -1.19 -24.04 -2.29
C ARG A 184 -0.81 -24.35 -3.73
N LYS A 185 -1.76 -24.76 -4.59
CA LYS A 185 -1.48 -24.98 -6.02
C LYS A 185 -1.02 -23.70 -6.71
N LEU A 186 -1.59 -22.54 -6.36
CA LEU A 186 -1.19 -21.24 -6.91
C LEU A 186 0.19 -20.76 -6.45
N LYS A 187 0.68 -21.17 -5.27
CA LYS A 187 2.04 -20.81 -4.81
C LYS A 187 3.15 -21.34 -5.72
N GLY A 188 2.91 -22.44 -6.45
CA GLY A 188 3.84 -22.96 -7.47
C GLY A 188 4.13 -21.96 -8.61
N TYR A 189 3.23 -21.00 -8.86
CA TYR A 189 3.37 -20.00 -9.92
C TYR A 189 4.20 -18.76 -9.53
N GLY A 190 5.01 -18.84 -8.47
CA GLY A 190 5.95 -17.77 -8.12
C GLY A 190 5.26 -16.49 -7.66
N MET A 191 4.26 -16.61 -6.79
CA MET A 191 3.74 -15.45 -6.06
C MET A 191 4.88 -14.85 -5.23
N PRO A 192 5.25 -13.57 -5.43
CA PRO A 192 6.23 -12.92 -4.57
C PRO A 192 5.69 -12.97 -3.14
N THR A 193 6.43 -13.62 -2.25
CA THR A 193 6.12 -13.69 -0.83
C THR A 193 5.77 -12.30 -0.32
N PHE A 194 4.76 -12.19 0.53
CA PHE A 194 4.30 -10.92 1.10
C PHE A 194 5.46 -10.10 1.71
N ILE A 195 6.51 -10.79 2.16
CA ILE A 195 7.83 -10.25 2.57
C ILE A 195 8.50 -9.41 1.47
N GLN A 196 8.52 -9.86 0.21
CA GLN A 196 9.07 -9.09 -0.90
C GLN A 196 8.25 -7.84 -1.22
N MET A 197 6.94 -7.83 -0.93
CA MET A 197 6.11 -6.63 -1.09
C MET A 197 6.41 -5.59 -0.01
N PHE A 198 6.67 -6.00 1.23
CA PHE A 198 7.12 -5.08 2.29
C PHE A 198 8.55 -4.61 2.10
N LYS A 199 9.48 -5.48 1.67
CA LYS A 199 10.87 -5.10 1.36
C LYS A 199 10.97 -4.10 0.19
N LYS A 200 9.95 -4.04 -0.68
CA LYS A 200 9.87 -3.09 -1.80
C LYS A 200 9.19 -1.76 -1.43
N GLY A 201 8.57 -1.68 -0.25
CA GLY A 201 8.03 -0.45 0.34
C GLY A 201 9.13 0.54 0.73
N GLU A 202 10.27 0.05 1.21
CA GLU A 202 11.44 0.89 1.51
C GLU A 202 12.16 1.40 0.24
N ALA A 203 12.11 0.64 -0.85
CA ALA A 203 12.80 0.99 -2.09
C ALA A 203 12.03 2.00 -2.98
N THR A 204 10.75 2.29 -2.70
CA THR A 204 9.92 3.15 -3.57
C THR A 204 9.50 4.48 -2.96
N SER A 205 9.83 4.73 -1.69
CA SER A 205 9.95 6.10 -1.16
C SER A 205 11.33 6.66 -1.52
N SER A 206 11.60 6.82 -2.82
CA SER A 206 12.68 7.69 -3.29
C SER A 206 12.28 9.15 -3.09
N LYS A 207 12.06 9.54 -1.83
CA LYS A 207 12.28 10.91 -1.39
C LYS A 207 13.74 11.16 -1.78
N LYS A 208 13.98 11.95 -2.84
CA LYS A 208 15.30 12.19 -3.46
C LYS A 208 16.34 12.11 -2.35
N SER A 209 17.09 11.00 -2.30
CA SER A 209 18.21 10.91 -1.38
C SER A 209 19.03 12.15 -1.66
N PRO A 210 19.37 12.96 -0.65
CA PRO A 210 20.22 14.12 -0.87
C PRO A 210 21.40 13.61 -1.67
N ARG A 211 21.60 14.17 -2.88
CA ARG A 211 22.73 13.78 -3.72
C ARG A 211 23.95 14.17 -2.92
N LEU A 212 24.64 13.16 -2.38
CA LEU A 212 25.91 13.40 -1.73
C LEU A 212 26.86 13.90 -2.81
N PRO A 213 27.71 14.89 -2.49
CA PRO A 213 28.76 15.32 -3.41
C PRO A 213 29.58 14.11 -3.78
N LYS A 214 29.87 13.95 -5.08
CA LYS A 214 30.77 12.90 -5.55
C LYS A 214 32.17 13.34 -5.14
N ILE A 215 32.73 12.73 -4.10
CA ILE A 215 34.10 12.99 -3.69
C ILE A 215 35.01 12.07 -4.50
N GLU A 216 35.91 12.67 -5.26
CA GLU A 216 36.98 11.93 -5.93
C GLU A 216 38.07 11.68 -4.91
N LEU A 217 38.23 10.41 -4.52
CA LEU A 217 39.28 9.97 -3.61
C LEU A 217 40.62 10.12 -4.31
N GLY A 218 41.55 10.83 -3.67
CA GLY A 218 42.96 10.84 -4.08
C GLY A 218 43.60 9.45 -3.95
N ARG A 219 44.73 9.23 -4.62
CA ARG A 219 45.44 7.93 -4.65
C ARG A 219 45.80 7.38 -3.26
N TYR A 220 45.93 8.25 -2.27
CA TYR A 220 46.33 7.93 -0.89
C TYR A 220 45.24 8.24 0.15
N GLU A 221 43.99 8.48 -0.28
CA GLU A 221 42.90 8.78 0.63
C GLU A 221 42.18 7.51 1.07
N THR A 222 41.98 7.37 2.38
CA THR A 222 41.23 6.24 2.96
C THR A 222 39.73 6.51 2.97
N ALA A 223 38.94 5.47 3.26
CA ALA A 223 37.50 5.64 3.47
C ALA A 223 37.19 6.53 4.69
N PHE A 224 38.07 6.57 5.70
CA PHE A 224 37.95 7.45 6.86
C PHE A 224 38.11 8.92 6.46
N ASP A 225 39.10 9.23 5.62
CA ASP A 225 39.32 10.60 5.12
C ASP A 225 38.13 11.09 4.30
N ALA A 226 37.60 10.24 3.42
CA ALA A 226 36.37 10.56 2.70
C ALA A 226 35.19 10.75 3.65
N LEU A 227 35.00 9.86 4.63
CA LEU A 227 33.91 10.00 5.59
C LEU A 227 33.98 11.34 6.34
N HIS A 228 35.16 11.69 6.84
CA HIS A 228 35.42 12.96 7.51
C HIS A 228 35.06 14.15 6.62
N LYS A 229 35.56 14.19 5.37
CA LYS A 229 35.24 15.27 4.41
C LYS A 229 33.74 15.40 4.12
N ILE A 230 33.01 14.29 3.97
CA ILE A 230 31.56 14.33 3.68
C ILE A 230 30.82 14.91 4.90
N VAL A 231 31.17 14.48 6.12
CA VAL A 231 30.54 14.98 7.34
C VAL A 231 30.90 16.45 7.55
N GLU A 232 32.14 16.86 7.29
CA GLU A 232 32.56 18.26 7.37
C GLU A 232 31.76 19.16 6.41
N GLN A 233 31.55 18.72 5.16
CA GLN A 233 30.77 19.46 4.16
C GLN A 233 29.27 19.54 4.48
N LYS A 234 28.69 18.50 5.09
CA LYS A 234 27.24 18.42 5.37
C LYS A 234 26.86 18.85 6.78
N GLY A 235 27.80 18.88 7.71
CA GLY A 235 27.61 19.13 9.13
C GLY A 235 27.01 17.96 9.91
N LYS A 236 25.98 17.29 9.37
CA LYS A 236 25.33 16.12 10.00
C LYS A 236 24.88 15.07 8.98
N LEU A 237 25.12 13.79 9.28
CA LEU A 237 24.74 12.67 8.43
C LEU A 237 24.28 11.44 9.22
N LYS A 238 23.20 10.81 8.76
CA LYS A 238 22.71 9.53 9.31
C LYS A 238 23.62 8.39 8.93
N VAL A 239 23.85 7.45 9.85
CA VAL A 239 24.61 6.21 9.62
C VAL A 239 24.10 5.44 8.40
N SER A 240 22.77 5.37 8.19
CA SER A 240 22.17 4.69 7.03
C SER A 240 22.48 5.32 5.68
N VAL A 241 22.78 6.61 5.63
CA VAL A 241 23.17 7.33 4.41
C VAL A 241 24.63 7.03 4.08
N ILE A 242 25.49 7.04 5.11
CA ILE A 242 26.91 6.70 5.00
C ILE A 242 27.10 5.24 4.59
N ALA A 243 26.39 4.32 5.24
CA ALA A 243 26.40 2.88 4.91
C ALA A 243 26.08 2.63 3.44
N ARG A 244 25.10 3.36 2.89
CA ARG A 244 24.74 3.28 1.46
C ARG A 244 25.78 3.91 0.54
N TYR A 245 26.42 5.02 0.97
CA TYR A 245 27.44 5.69 0.16
C TYR A 245 28.69 4.82 0.00
N PHE A 246 29.16 4.21 1.10
CA PHE A 246 30.33 3.34 1.10
C PHE A 246 30.02 1.86 0.79
N SER A 247 28.74 1.51 0.59
CA SER A 247 28.28 0.12 0.39
C SER A 247 28.74 -0.84 1.51
N VAL A 248 28.72 -0.37 2.76
CA VAL A 248 29.09 -1.14 3.95
C VAL A 248 27.88 -1.31 4.88
N ASN A 249 27.98 -2.24 5.84
CA ASN A 249 26.94 -2.45 6.85
C ASN A 249 26.92 -1.28 7.87
N LYS A 250 25.74 -0.97 8.43
CA LYS A 250 25.56 0.10 9.43
C LYS A 250 26.47 -0.07 10.64
N LYS A 251 26.63 -1.30 11.15
CA LYS A 251 27.51 -1.61 12.28
C LYS A 251 28.96 -1.20 12.04
N LYS A 252 29.47 -1.43 10.82
CA LYS A 252 30.84 -1.03 10.42
C LYS A 252 31.01 0.49 10.37
N VAL A 253 29.96 1.22 10.01
CA VAL A 253 29.97 2.70 10.04
C VAL A 253 29.96 3.23 11.46
N GLU A 254 29.26 2.57 12.39
CA GLU A 254 29.29 2.92 13.81
C GLU A 254 30.68 2.67 14.41
N GLU A 255 31.33 1.55 14.07
CA GLU A 255 32.73 1.29 14.43
C GLU A 255 33.66 2.39 13.88
N TRP A 256 33.49 2.78 12.62
CA TRP A 256 34.26 3.90 12.05
C TRP A 256 33.99 5.22 12.73
N ALA A 257 32.75 5.48 13.14
CA ALA A 257 32.36 6.68 13.85
C ALA A 257 32.98 6.74 15.25
N SER A 258 33.00 5.61 15.97
CA SER A 258 33.67 5.49 17.29
C SER A 258 35.15 5.84 17.20
N ILE A 259 35.86 5.28 16.20
CA ILE A 259 37.28 5.58 15.99
C ILE A 259 37.51 7.08 15.70
N LEU A 260 36.66 7.69 14.86
CA LEU A 260 36.77 9.13 14.55
C LEU A 260 36.41 10.03 15.75
N GLU A 261 35.55 9.56 16.63
CA GLU A 261 35.18 10.23 17.87
C GLU A 261 36.29 10.17 18.93
N GLU A 262 36.94 9.01 19.07
CA GLU A 262 38.12 8.81 19.94
C GLU A 262 39.26 9.78 19.56
N HIS A 263 39.49 10.00 18.27
CA HIS A 263 40.46 10.97 17.77
C HIS A 263 39.96 12.43 17.78
N GLY A 264 38.72 12.66 18.23
CA GLY A 264 38.14 14.00 18.33
C GLY A 264 37.90 14.70 16.99
N LEU A 265 37.73 13.94 15.90
CA LEU A 265 37.45 14.47 14.58
C LEU A 265 35.94 14.68 14.37
N LEU A 266 35.12 13.73 14.83
CA LEU A 266 33.65 13.75 14.72
C LEU A 266 32.99 13.45 16.07
N GLU A 267 31.68 13.64 16.15
CA GLU A 267 30.84 13.30 17.31
C GLU A 267 29.72 12.36 16.85
N LEU A 268 29.54 11.24 17.56
CA LEU A 268 28.48 10.26 17.26
C LEU A 268 27.26 10.52 18.15
N TYR A 269 26.24 11.19 17.58
CA TYR A 269 25.05 11.60 18.32
C TYR A 269 23.91 10.57 18.18
N TYR A 270 23.39 10.12 19.32
CA TYR A 270 22.23 9.21 19.41
C TYR A 270 20.95 9.98 19.78
N PRO A 271 20.05 10.29 18.82
CA PRO A 271 18.79 10.94 19.14
C PRO A 271 17.88 10.00 19.97
N PRO A 272 16.97 10.54 20.82
CA PRO A 272 16.04 9.73 21.61
C PRO A 272 15.14 8.82 20.76
N PHE A 273 14.79 9.29 19.56
CA PHE A 273 14.02 8.53 18.57
C PHE A 273 14.71 8.66 17.21
N GLY A 274 15.18 7.53 16.67
CA GLY A 274 15.70 7.47 15.31
C GLY A 274 17.00 6.68 15.17
N GLU A 275 17.66 6.90 14.03
CA GLU A 275 18.96 6.31 13.72
C GLU A 275 20.08 7.23 14.21
N PRO A 276 21.27 6.70 14.57
CA PRO A 276 22.43 7.50 14.96
C PRO A 276 22.89 8.45 13.85
N GLU A 277 23.42 9.61 14.25
CA GLU A 277 23.87 10.67 13.35
C GLU A 277 25.31 11.08 13.68
N LEU A 278 26.19 11.11 12.67
CA LEU A 278 27.53 11.70 12.80
C LEU A 278 27.42 13.21 12.64
N ARG A 279 28.07 13.96 13.53
CA ARG A 279 28.14 15.42 13.51
C ARG A 279 29.59 15.89 13.50
N ARG A 280 29.82 17.05 12.89
CA ARG A 280 31.12 17.73 13.02
C ARG A 280 31.32 18.13 14.48
N LYS A 281 32.46 17.75 15.08
CA LYS A 281 32.81 18.21 16.42
C LYS A 281 32.91 19.73 16.38
N LYS A 282 32.10 20.41 17.20
CA LYS A 282 32.21 21.85 17.35
C LYS A 282 33.53 22.08 18.08
N SER A 283 34.54 22.63 17.39
CA SER A 283 35.74 23.08 18.09
C SER A 283 35.26 24.12 19.10
N LEU A 284 35.20 23.73 20.37
CA LEU A 284 34.92 24.64 21.46
C LEU A 284 36.02 25.70 21.39
N GLY A 285 35.64 26.88 20.92
CA GLY A 285 36.56 27.89 20.43
C GLY A 285 37.74 28.09 21.36
N GLY A 286 38.94 27.88 20.83
CA GLY A 286 40.15 28.62 21.22
C GLY A 286 40.48 28.71 22.71
N LYS A 287 40.08 27.78 23.57
CA LYS A 287 40.86 27.51 24.79
C LYS A 287 41.97 26.57 24.36
N THR A 288 43.05 27.18 23.87
CA THR A 288 44.38 26.58 23.80
C THR A 288 44.54 25.63 24.99
N LEU A 289 44.62 24.33 24.70
CA LEU A 289 45.07 23.36 25.68
C LEU A 289 46.46 23.83 26.10
N GLY A 290 46.50 24.48 27.26
CA GLY A 290 47.72 24.82 27.95
C GLY A 290 48.54 23.55 28.02
N ASN A 291 49.69 23.61 27.36
CA ASN A 291 50.78 22.66 27.42
C ASN A 291 51.12 22.38 28.89
N THR A 292 50.46 21.40 29.52
CA THR A 292 50.93 20.79 30.76
C THR A 292 52.00 19.78 30.39
N ARG A 293 53.16 20.32 30.00
CA ARG A 293 54.44 19.67 30.24
C ARG A 293 54.72 19.78 31.74
N THR A 294 54.38 18.72 32.45
CA THR A 294 54.93 18.35 33.75
C THR A 294 55.18 16.86 33.63
N GLY A 295 56.36 16.30 33.81
CA GLY A 295 57.67 16.71 34.28
C GLY A 295 58.44 15.41 34.35
#